data_AF-A0A7G2JWY2-F1
#
_entry.id   AF-A0A7G2JWY2-F1
#
_cell.length_a   1.000
_cell.length_b   1.000
_cell.length_c   1.000
_cell.angle_alpha   90.00
_cell.angle_beta   90.00
_cell.angle_gamma   90.00
#
_symmetry.space_group_name_H-M   'P 1'
#
loop_
_entity.id
_entity.type
_entity.pdbx_description
1 polymer ?
#
loop_
_entity_poly.entity_id
_entity_poly.type
_entity_poly.pdbx_seq_one_letter_code
_entity_poly.pdbx_strand_id
1 'polypeptide(L)' 'MVGEHTVWFADIGERVEISHKASSRMTFANGAVRAGKWLENKANGLFDMTDVLDLNNL' A
#
# COMPACT_ATOMS: atom_id res chain seq x y z
N MET A 1 16.65 -8.61 -1.42
CA MET A 1 15.58 -7.59 -1.58
C MET A 1 14.27 -8.33 -1.86
N VAL A 2 13.11 -7.88 -1.32
CA VAL A 2 11.82 -8.58 -1.52
C VAL A 2 11.01 -7.96 -2.66
N GLY A 3 11.06 -6.64 -2.82
CA GLY A 3 10.46 -5.95 -3.96
C GLY A 3 10.88 -4.48 -4.01
N GLU A 4 11.06 -3.96 -5.21
CA GLU A 4 11.33 -2.55 -5.48
C GLU A 4 10.48 -2.13 -6.67
N HIS A 5 9.71 -1.05 -6.50
CA HIS A 5 8.88 -0.46 -7.54
C HIS A 5 9.13 1.03 -7.56
N THR A 6 9.35 1.57 -8.75
CA THR A 6 9.51 3.00 -8.95
C THR A 6 8.60 3.45 -10.08
N VAL A 7 7.85 4.53 -9.84
CA VAL A 7 7.07 5.23 -10.85
C VAL A 7 7.78 6.54 -11.16
N TRP A 8 7.95 6.83 -12.45
CA TRP A 8 8.54 8.06 -12.94
C TRP A 8 7.50 8.93 -13.63
N PHE A 9 7.49 10.21 -13.27
CA PHE A 9 6.84 11.27 -14.02
C PHE A 9 7.97 12.12 -14.61
N ALA A 10 8.24 11.98 -15.90
CA ALA A 10 9.38 12.63 -16.55
C ALA A 10 8.92 13.58 -17.65
N ASP A 11 9.54 14.75 -17.70
CA ASP A 11 9.37 15.76 -18.74
C ASP A 11 10.74 16.27 -19.20
N ILE A 12 10.78 17.14 -20.20
CA ILE A 12 12.02 17.76 -20.66
C ILE A 12 12.58 18.66 -19.57
N GLY A 13 13.74 18.29 -19.04
CA GLY A 13 14.48 19.08 -18.05
C GLY A 13 14.25 18.67 -16.60
N GLU A 14 13.26 17.81 -16.31
CA GLU A 14 13.01 17.33 -14.95
C GLU A 14 12.34 15.95 -14.88
N ARG A 15 12.39 15.33 -13.70
CA ARG A 15 11.55 14.17 -13.37
C ARG A 15 11.27 14.10 -11.88
N VAL A 16 10.10 13.57 -11.55
CA VAL A 16 9.70 13.19 -10.20
C VAL A 16 9.63 11.67 -10.11
N GLU A 17 10.21 11.12 -9.05
CA GLU A 17 10.22 9.67 -8.80
C GLU A 17 9.53 9.34 -7.49
N ILE A 18 8.67 8.32 -7.52
CA ILE A 18 8.08 7.72 -6.32
C ILE A 18 8.51 6.27 -6.26
N SER A 19 9.28 5.93 -5.22
CA SER A 19 9.84 4.58 -5.03
C SER A 19 9.33 3.92 -3.75
N HIS A 20 8.88 2.67 -3.86
CA HIS A 20 8.58 1.80 -2.73
C HIS A 20 9.57 0.63 -2.69
N LYS A 21 10.25 0.42 -1.55
CA LYS A 21 11.24 -0.65 -1.36
C LYS A 21 10.89 -1.50 -0.15
N ALA A 22 10.68 -2.80 -0.37
CA ALA A 22 10.42 -3.77 0.67
C ALA A 22 11.68 -4.61 0.96
N SER A 23 12.20 -4.47 2.18
CA SER A 23 13.36 -5.25 2.66
C SER A 23 12.98 -6.63 3.20
N SER A 24 11.73 -6.81 3.64
CA SER A 24 11.22 -8.04 4.23
C SER A 24 9.76 -8.28 3.86
N ARG A 25 9.34 -9.56 3.85
CA ARG A 25 7.93 -9.96 3.66
C ARG A 25 7.05 -9.61 4.87
N MET A 26 7.66 -9.33 6.03
CA MET A 26 6.94 -9.00 7.26
C MET A 26 6.02 -7.79 7.13
N THR A 27 6.37 -6.80 6.31
CA THR A 27 5.50 -5.63 6.07
C THR A 27 4.13 -6.05 5.52
N PHE A 28 4.11 -6.98 4.56
CA PHE A 28 2.86 -7.48 3.98
C PHE A 28 2.09 -8.37 4.97
N ALA A 29 2.79 -9.24 5.71
CA ALA A 29 2.16 -10.09 6.72
C ALA A 29 1.48 -9.26 7.82
N ASN A 30 2.17 -8.23 8.33
CA ASN A 30 1.62 -7.32 9.32
C ASN A 30 0.41 -6.55 8.76
N GLY A 31 0.46 -6.12 7.49
CA GLY A 31 -0.65 -5.48 6.80
C GLY A 31 -1.88 -6.38 6.69
N ALA A 32 -1.69 -7.65 6.31
CA ALA A 32 -2.78 -8.63 6.22
C ALA A 32 -3.40 -8.95 7.59
N VAL A 33 -2.58 -9.09 8.65
CA VAL A 33 -3.08 -9.28 10.02
C VAL A 33 -3.87 -8.05 10.50
N ARG A 34 -3.41 -6.83 10.18
CA ARG A 34 -4.15 -5.60 10.46
C ARG A 34 -5.50 -5.58 9.74
N ALA A 35 -5.52 -5.93 8.45
CA ALA A 35 -6.76 -6.02 7.67
C ALA A 35 -7.73 -7.06 8.29
N GLY A 36 -7.22 -8.21 8.73
CA GLY A 36 -8.01 -9.22 9.43
C GLY A 36 -8.69 -8.69 10.70
N LYS A 37 -7.98 -7.91 11.52
CA LYS A 37 -8.58 -7.25 12.69
C LYS A 37 -9.60 -6.18 12.32
N TRP A 38 -9.32 -5.41 11.27
CA TRP A 38 -10.24 -4.36 10.79
C TRP A 38 -11.56 -4.93 10.28
N LEU A 39 -11.53 -6.12 9.66
CA LEU A 39 -12.71 -6.82 9.12
C LEU A 39 -13.72 -7.26 10.19
N GLU A 40 -13.30 -7.40 11.46
CA GLU A 40 -14.18 -7.85 12.56
C GLU A 40 -15.47 -7.03 12.68
N ASN A 41 -15.41 -5.74 12.31
CA ASN A 41 -16.54 -4.81 12.41
C ASN A 41 -17.24 -4.57 11.06
N LYS A 42 -17.04 -5.42 10.04
CA LYS A 42 -17.63 -5.27 8.70
C LYS A 42 -18.61 -6.39 8.41
N ALA A 43 -19.82 -6.03 7.97
CA ALA A 43 -20.88 -7.00 7.70
C ALA A 43 -20.67 -7.77 6.38
N ASN A 44 -20.40 -7.06 5.29
CA ASN A 44 -20.02 -7.60 3.98
C ASN A 44 -19.39 -6.48 3.12
N GLY A 45 -18.78 -6.85 2.01
CA GLY A 45 -18.19 -5.91 1.05
C GLY A 45 -16.91 -6.45 0.41
N LEU A 46 -16.50 -5.83 -0.68
CA LEU A 46 -15.17 -5.99 -1.26
C LEU A 46 -14.35 -4.78 -0.82
N PHE A 47 -13.25 -5.03 -0.12
CA PHE A 47 -12.39 -3.99 0.45
C PHE A 47 -10.94 -4.18 -0.01
N ASP A 48 -10.19 -3.10 -0.04
CA ASP A 48 -8.75 -3.13 -0.25
C ASP A 48 -7.99 -2.47 0.91
N MET A 49 -6.67 -2.29 0.76
CA MET A 49 -5.85 -1.64 1.80
C MET A 49 -6.10 -0.14 1.90
N THR A 50 -6.69 0.52 0.89
CA THR A 50 -7.10 1.92 0.93
C THR A 50 -8.20 2.10 1.96
N ASP A 51 -9.17 1.18 2.02
CA ASP A 51 -10.23 1.17 3.04
C ASP A 51 -9.68 0.88 4.45
N VAL A 52 -8.79 -0.12 4.58
CA VAL A 52 -8.19 -0.53 5.86
C VAL A 52 -7.35 0.60 6.46
N LEU A 53 -6.72 1.43 5.61
CA LEU A 53 -5.85 2.52 6.00
C LEU A 53 -6.54 3.89 6.00
N ASP A 54 -7.83 3.96 5.66
CA ASP A 54 -8.62 5.20 5.55
C ASP A 54 -7.98 6.23 4.59
N LEU A 55 -7.45 5.77 3.47
CA LEU A 55 -6.74 6.60 2.48
C LEU A 55 -7.67 7.22 1.44
N ASN A 56 -8.96 6.87 1.44
CA ASN A 56 -9.95 7.47 0.53
C ASN A 56 -10.23 8.95 0.85
N ASN A 57 -9.80 9.43 2.02
CA ASN A 57 -9.98 10.80 2.50
C ASN A 57 -8.66 11.61 2.53
N LEU A 58 -7.59 11.08 1.94
CA LEU A 58 -6.30 11.75 1.82
C LEU A 58 -6.32 12.80 0.70
#